data_AF-A0A970WG64-F1
#
_entry.id   AF-A0A970WG64-F1
#
_cell.length_a   1.000
_cell.length_b   1.000
_cell.length_c   1.000
_cell.angle_alpha   90.00
_cell.angle_beta   90.00
_cell.angle_gamma   90.00
#
_symmetry.space_group_name_H-M   'P 1'
#
loop_
_entity.id
_entity.type
_entity.pdbx_description
1 polymer ?
#
loop_
_entity_poly.entity_id
_entity_poly.type
_entity_poly.pdbx_seq_one_letter_code
_entity_poly.pdbx_strand_id
1 'polypeptide(L)'
;MPDTIGILDDDLGRITCILLLLGSISVLPENSRAGDLARPDQPNIVVLLADDLGYGELGCQGNAQIPTPHIDSIAASGIRFTAGYVTAAYCSPSRAGLMTGRFPTRFGYEFNPIGARNEEPGCGLPVSELTLAQHLHDAGYTTGLIGKWHLGGSAPYHPLRRGFDEFFGFLHEGHFYVAPPYRQVTTMLRRKALPDGGQGRWIDGNLIYTTHMRHDEPAYDANNPILRGGQPVEEQEYLTDALTREAVDFIKRHQRKPFFLYLAYNAVHSPLQGTDRYMARFGQIDDVHRRIFAAMLGNVDDSVGAVLATLRETGLEDNTLIFFLSDNGGPTRELTSSNLPLRGEKGDVYEGGIRVPFMVQWKGCLPKGQIYEKPVISLDIFGTAAAVAGAPLPKNRPIDGVDLMPYLSGENAGWPHDMLFWRMNQRTAVRVGHWKLLRNPGRGDAEWHLYDLADDLAEQDDRAQENPDKLGELKRVWEAMNAQMVEPAWQPTK
;
A
#
# COMPACT_ATOMS: atom_id res chain seq x y z
N MET A 1 -77.56 -67.08 6.40
CA MET A 1 -78.01 -66.36 7.60
C MET A 1 -78.67 -67.34 8.55
N PRO A 2 -78.26 -67.43 9.82
CA PRO A 2 -77.00 -66.98 10.44
C PRO A 2 -76.05 -68.19 10.65
N ASP A 3 -74.75 -68.09 10.36
CA ASP A 3 -73.68 -67.48 11.16
C ASP A 3 -73.30 -68.40 12.34
N THR A 4 -72.06 -68.85 12.61
CA THR A 4 -70.74 -68.73 11.99
C THR A 4 -69.80 -69.65 12.81
N ILE A 5 -68.90 -70.39 12.14
CA ILE A 5 -67.45 -70.57 12.42
C ILE A 5 -67.05 -70.90 13.89
N GLY A 6 -66.45 -72.04 14.26
CA GLY A 6 -65.28 -72.75 13.71
C GLY A 6 -64.11 -72.62 14.71
N ILE A 7 -64.02 -73.50 15.72
CA ILE A 7 -63.06 -74.62 15.89
C ILE A 7 -61.56 -74.24 15.75
N LEU A 8 -60.87 -74.30 16.91
CA LEU A 8 -59.54 -74.85 17.28
C LEU A 8 -58.34 -74.56 16.34
N ASP A 9 -57.08 -74.35 16.77
CA ASP A 9 -56.38 -74.68 18.01
C ASP A 9 -55.05 -73.89 18.11
N ASP A 10 -54.56 -73.75 19.34
CA ASP A 10 -53.17 -73.78 19.83
C ASP A 10 -51.96 -73.04 19.18
N ASP A 11 -51.31 -72.31 20.10
CA ASP A 11 -49.89 -72.30 20.43
C ASP A 11 -48.84 -71.37 19.79
N LEU A 12 -48.15 -70.72 20.73
CA LEU A 12 -46.75 -70.29 20.80
C LEU A 12 -46.13 -69.55 19.60
N GLY A 13 -45.67 -68.34 19.90
CA GLY A 13 -44.34 -67.91 19.45
C GLY A 13 -44.25 -66.50 18.89
N ARG A 14 -43.81 -65.58 19.76
CA ARG A 14 -42.74 -64.61 19.51
C ARG A 14 -42.77 -63.72 18.25
N ILE A 15 -42.61 -62.43 18.54
CA ILE A 15 -41.90 -61.37 17.80
C ILE A 15 -42.80 -60.41 17.00
N THR A 16 -42.98 -59.26 17.63
CA THR A 16 -43.42 -57.96 17.12
C THR A 16 -42.83 -57.64 15.74
N CYS A 17 -43.68 -57.56 14.71
CA CYS A 17 -43.35 -56.94 13.43
C CYS A 17 -43.76 -55.46 13.46
N ILE A 18 -42.75 -54.60 13.34
CA ILE A 18 -42.83 -53.15 13.19
C ILE A 18 -43.37 -52.82 11.79
N LEU A 19 -44.27 -51.83 11.74
CA LEU A 19 -44.82 -51.23 10.52
C LEU A 19 -43.71 -50.71 9.58
N LEU A 20 -43.88 -51.01 8.30
CA LEU A 20 -43.24 -50.36 7.17
C LEU A 20 -43.65 -48.88 7.09
N LEU A 21 -42.69 -47.97 7.31
CA LEU A 21 -42.74 -46.59 6.82
C LEU A 21 -41.65 -46.44 5.76
N LEU A 22 -42.10 -46.29 4.51
CA LEU A 22 -41.27 -45.96 3.35
C LEU A 22 -40.70 -44.56 3.53
N GLY A 23 -39.47 -44.47 4.01
CA GLY A 23 -38.65 -43.25 3.94
C GLY A 23 -38.02 -43.13 2.56
N SER A 24 -38.41 -42.10 1.81
CA SER A 24 -37.72 -41.65 0.60
C SER A 24 -36.29 -41.22 0.95
N ILE A 25 -35.31 -42.04 0.59
CA ILE A 25 -33.88 -41.67 0.64
C ILE A 25 -33.64 -40.71 -0.52
N SER A 26 -33.60 -39.41 -0.24
CA SER A 26 -33.03 -38.41 -1.14
C SER A 26 -31.52 -38.64 -1.21
N VAL A 27 -31.07 -39.23 -2.31
CA VAL A 27 -29.64 -39.29 -2.67
C VAL A 27 -29.17 -37.86 -2.93
N LEU A 28 -28.37 -37.32 -2.00
CA LEU A 28 -27.61 -36.09 -2.26
C LEU A 28 -26.49 -36.42 -3.24
N PRO A 29 -26.30 -35.67 -4.33
CA PRO A 29 -25.16 -35.87 -5.19
C PRO A 29 -23.90 -35.32 -4.51
N GLU A 30 -23.09 -36.22 -3.95
CA GLU A 30 -21.65 -36.00 -3.77
C GLU A 30 -21.00 -35.94 -5.16
N ASN A 31 -20.83 -34.71 -5.68
CA ASN A 31 -19.72 -34.34 -6.56
C ASN A 31 -19.84 -32.85 -6.93
N SER A 32 -19.43 -31.97 -6.03
CA SER A 32 -18.92 -30.66 -6.43
C SER A 32 -17.41 -30.72 -6.38
N ARG A 33 -16.79 -30.82 -7.56
CA ARG A 33 -15.37 -30.52 -7.75
C ARG A 33 -15.08 -29.15 -7.11
N ALA A 34 -14.07 -29.10 -6.25
CA ALA A 34 -13.44 -27.85 -5.83
C ALA A 34 -12.91 -27.14 -7.09
N GLY A 35 -13.67 -26.17 -7.58
CA GLY A 35 -13.40 -25.51 -8.86
C GLY A 35 -14.58 -24.68 -9.34
N ASP A 36 -15.16 -23.87 -8.44
CA ASP A 36 -15.96 -22.67 -8.76
C ASP A 36 -16.40 -22.02 -7.45
N LEU A 37 -15.54 -21.18 -6.85
CA LEU A 37 -15.91 -20.35 -5.68
C LEU A 37 -15.64 -18.86 -5.96
N ALA A 38 -15.62 -18.43 -7.22
CA ALA A 38 -15.84 -17.02 -7.50
C ALA A 38 -17.32 -16.75 -7.26
N ARG A 39 -17.65 -16.07 -6.16
CA ARG A 39 -19.02 -15.61 -5.93
C ARG A 39 -19.31 -14.50 -6.96
N PRO A 40 -20.46 -14.51 -7.65
CA PRO A 40 -20.78 -13.54 -8.72
C PRO A 40 -20.64 -12.05 -8.34
N ASP A 41 -20.51 -11.73 -7.05
CA ASP A 41 -20.54 -10.38 -6.49
C ASP A 41 -19.21 -9.88 -5.91
N GLN A 42 -18.10 -10.63 -6.01
CA GLN A 42 -16.80 -10.17 -5.50
C GLN A 42 -16.18 -9.11 -6.44
N PRO A 43 -15.74 -7.94 -5.93
CA PRO A 43 -15.08 -6.93 -6.75
C PRO A 43 -13.65 -7.32 -7.10
N ASN A 44 -13.09 -6.77 -8.18
CA ASN A 44 -11.63 -6.70 -8.30
C ASN A 44 -11.06 -5.71 -7.28
N ILE A 45 -9.82 -5.90 -6.87
CA ILE A 45 -9.13 -5.00 -5.93
C ILE A 45 -7.84 -4.54 -6.60
N VAL A 46 -7.66 -3.22 -6.72
CA VAL A 46 -6.46 -2.61 -7.28
C VAL A 46 -5.88 -1.63 -6.27
N VAL A 47 -4.61 -1.80 -5.92
CA VAL A 47 -3.86 -0.85 -5.12
C VAL A 47 -2.77 -0.24 -6.01
N LEU A 48 -2.91 1.05 -6.29
CA LEU A 48 -1.95 1.88 -7.00
C LEU A 48 -1.09 2.58 -5.96
N LEU A 49 0.17 2.18 -5.83
CA LEU A 49 1.09 2.73 -4.83
C LEU A 49 2.23 3.48 -5.53
N ALA A 50 2.30 4.78 -5.28
CA ALA A 50 3.47 5.60 -5.61
C ALA A 50 4.53 5.50 -4.49
N ASP A 51 5.76 5.85 -4.83
CA ASP A 51 6.90 5.86 -3.92
C ASP A 51 7.42 7.29 -3.79
N ASP A 52 7.59 7.78 -2.55
CA ASP A 52 8.07 9.13 -2.26
C ASP A 52 7.24 10.29 -2.84
N LEU A 53 5.95 10.06 -3.13
CA LEU A 53 5.04 11.10 -3.60
C LEU A 53 4.58 11.99 -2.45
N GLY A 54 4.94 13.27 -2.50
CA GLY A 54 4.58 14.25 -1.48
C GLY A 54 3.09 14.57 -1.42
N TYR A 55 2.63 14.92 -0.22
CA TYR A 55 1.22 15.19 0.06
C TYR A 55 0.61 16.28 -0.85
N GLY A 56 1.38 17.32 -1.13
CA GLY A 56 0.96 18.50 -1.87
C GLY A 56 1.33 18.46 -3.35
N GLU A 57 1.48 17.28 -3.95
CA GLU A 57 1.87 17.17 -5.36
C GLU A 57 0.71 17.09 -6.35
N LEU A 58 -0.42 16.55 -5.91
CA LEU A 58 -1.54 16.29 -6.80
C LEU A 58 -2.43 17.51 -7.00
N GLY A 59 -3.08 17.59 -8.16
CA GLY A 59 -4.09 18.62 -8.43
C GLY A 59 -5.24 18.58 -7.41
N CYS A 60 -5.71 17.39 -7.04
CA CYS A 60 -6.74 17.23 -6.01
C CYS A 60 -6.26 17.58 -4.58
N GLN A 61 -4.96 17.83 -4.40
CA GLN A 61 -4.35 18.32 -3.15
C GLN A 61 -3.98 19.81 -3.22
N GLY A 62 -4.35 20.49 -4.31
CA GLY A 62 -4.20 21.94 -4.47
C GLY A 62 -2.99 22.39 -5.30
N ASN A 63 -2.27 21.46 -5.94
CA ASN A 63 -1.10 21.81 -6.75
C ASN A 63 -1.45 21.95 -8.24
N ALA A 64 -1.38 23.18 -8.75
CA ALA A 64 -1.65 23.46 -10.16
C ALA A 64 -0.40 23.37 -11.06
N GLN A 65 0.82 23.23 -10.51
CA GLN A 65 2.06 23.25 -11.29
C GLN A 65 2.24 21.96 -12.11
N ILE A 66 1.86 20.81 -11.55
CA ILE A 66 1.97 19.49 -12.19
C ILE A 66 0.56 18.89 -12.29
N PRO A 67 -0.13 19.03 -13.44
CA PRO A 67 -1.46 18.45 -13.60
C PRO A 67 -1.42 16.93 -13.53
N THR A 68 -2.28 16.35 -12.67
CA THR A 68 -2.46 14.90 -12.49
C THR A 68 -3.91 14.47 -12.76
N PRO A 69 -4.47 14.76 -13.95
CA PRO A 69 -5.90 14.55 -14.23
C PRO A 69 -6.37 13.11 -14.04
N HIS A 70 -5.52 12.11 -14.28
CA HIS A 70 -5.93 10.71 -14.16
C HIS A 70 -5.98 10.26 -12.71
N ILE A 71 -4.97 10.61 -11.91
CA ILE A 71 -4.98 10.36 -10.46
C ILE A 71 -6.12 11.16 -9.82
N ASP A 72 -6.28 12.44 -10.15
CA ASP A 72 -7.36 13.30 -9.64
C ASP A 72 -8.75 12.72 -9.95
N SER A 73 -8.90 12.00 -11.07
CA SER A 73 -10.16 11.36 -11.45
C SER A 73 -10.60 10.24 -10.48
N ILE A 74 -9.66 9.63 -9.75
CA ILE A 74 -9.96 8.63 -8.72
C ILE A 74 -10.73 9.31 -7.57
N ALA A 75 -10.22 10.44 -7.07
CA ALA A 75 -10.90 11.28 -6.09
C ALA A 75 -12.23 11.83 -6.62
N ALA A 76 -12.25 12.36 -7.85
CA ALA A 76 -13.46 12.96 -8.44
C ALA A 76 -14.60 11.94 -8.62
N SER A 77 -14.28 10.68 -8.90
CA SER A 77 -15.28 9.61 -9.04
C SER A 77 -15.38 8.69 -7.82
N GLY A 78 -14.76 9.08 -6.69
CA GLY A 78 -14.74 8.32 -5.46
C GLY A 78 -14.64 9.24 -4.24
N ILE A 79 -13.78 8.88 -3.30
CA ILE A 79 -13.60 9.57 -2.02
C ILE A 79 -12.12 9.94 -1.87
N ARG A 80 -11.86 11.22 -1.55
CA ARG A 80 -10.54 11.72 -1.18
C ARG A 80 -10.41 11.82 0.33
N PHE A 81 -9.38 11.19 0.89
CA PHE A 81 -9.06 11.31 2.31
C PHE A 81 -8.19 12.54 2.53
N THR A 82 -8.64 13.48 3.35
CA THR A 82 -7.74 14.58 3.77
C THR A 82 -6.79 14.10 4.85
N ALA A 83 -7.19 13.16 5.70
CA ALA A 83 -6.39 12.60 6.79
C ALA A 83 -6.00 11.13 6.53
N GLY A 84 -5.39 10.86 5.38
CA GLY A 84 -4.89 9.53 5.01
C GLY A 84 -3.45 9.29 5.47
N TYR A 85 -3.22 8.23 6.24
CA TYR A 85 -1.92 7.92 6.85
C TYR A 85 -1.31 6.60 6.36
N VAL A 86 0.01 6.50 6.51
CA VAL A 86 0.77 5.25 6.40
C VAL A 86 1.36 4.86 7.75
N THR A 87 1.77 3.60 7.93
CA THR A 87 2.26 3.09 9.23
C THR A 87 3.68 3.51 9.57
N ALA A 88 4.44 4.07 8.63
CA ALA A 88 5.80 4.53 8.85
C ALA A 88 6.19 5.59 7.83
N ALA A 89 7.14 6.46 8.18
CA ALA A 89 7.69 7.46 7.26
C ALA A 89 8.79 6.89 6.34
N TYR A 90 8.74 5.58 6.07
CA TYR A 90 9.69 4.84 5.24
C TYR A 90 8.98 3.78 4.40
N CYS A 91 9.51 3.56 3.19
CA CYS A 91 8.94 2.67 2.20
C CYS A 91 8.61 1.28 2.76
N SER A 92 9.62 0.58 3.29
CA SER A 92 9.52 -0.85 3.55
C SER A 92 8.63 -1.17 4.77
N PRO A 93 8.80 -0.53 5.95
CA PRO A 93 7.86 -0.69 7.06
C PRO A 93 6.42 -0.27 6.69
N SER A 94 6.24 0.78 5.89
CA SER A 94 4.91 1.19 5.41
C SER A 94 4.24 0.09 4.58
N ARG A 95 4.97 -0.46 3.61
CA ARG A 95 4.54 -1.60 2.77
C ARG A 95 4.26 -2.85 3.61
N ALA A 96 5.07 -3.12 4.63
CA ALA A 96 4.86 -4.23 5.54
C ALA A 96 3.54 -4.09 6.30
N GLY A 97 3.22 -2.87 6.74
CA GLY A 97 1.93 -2.57 7.39
C GLY A 97 0.76 -2.80 6.43
N LEU A 98 0.81 -2.20 5.25
CA LEU A 98 -0.23 -2.36 4.22
C LEU A 98 -0.47 -3.84 3.88
N MET A 99 0.61 -4.60 3.67
CA MET A 99 0.51 -6.02 3.30
C MET A 99 -0.02 -6.91 4.42
N THR A 100 0.09 -6.52 5.70
CA THR A 100 -0.29 -7.39 6.83
C THR A 100 -1.53 -6.88 7.60
N GLY A 101 -1.98 -5.66 7.34
CA GLY A 101 -3.03 -5.01 8.12
C GLY A 101 -2.62 -4.74 9.58
N ARG A 102 -1.33 -4.83 9.91
CA ARG A 102 -0.81 -4.78 11.28
C ARG A 102 0.29 -3.74 11.40
N PHE A 103 0.42 -3.10 12.56
CA PHE A 103 1.54 -2.20 12.79
C PHE A 103 2.87 -2.96 12.67
N PRO A 104 3.82 -2.49 11.84
CA PRO A 104 5.09 -3.19 11.59
C PRO A 104 5.90 -3.51 12.85
N THR A 105 5.76 -2.68 13.87
CA THR A 105 6.39 -2.80 15.19
C THR A 105 5.88 -4.00 16.00
N ARG A 106 4.72 -4.58 15.66
CA ARG A 106 4.22 -5.83 16.29
C ARG A 106 5.09 -7.05 15.94
N PHE A 107 5.85 -6.96 14.85
CA PHE A 107 6.71 -8.03 14.35
C PHE A 107 8.13 -7.52 14.00
N GLY A 108 8.54 -6.42 14.62
CA GLY A 108 9.93 -5.92 14.60
C GLY A 108 10.37 -5.28 13.28
N TYR A 109 9.45 -4.98 12.35
CA TYR A 109 9.78 -4.45 11.03
C TYR A 109 9.81 -2.92 11.05
N GLU A 110 10.89 -2.32 11.57
CA GLU A 110 10.95 -0.86 11.78
C GLU A 110 11.78 -0.06 10.78
N PHE A 111 12.70 -0.69 10.07
CA PHE A 111 13.67 0.03 9.24
C PHE A 111 13.73 -0.53 7.83
N ASN A 112 14.08 0.29 6.84
CA ASN A 112 14.35 -0.21 5.51
C ASN A 112 15.57 -1.16 5.51
N PRO A 113 15.47 -2.37 4.92
CA PRO A 113 16.65 -2.99 4.33
C PRO A 113 17.12 -2.15 3.12
N ILE A 114 18.43 -1.95 2.96
CA ILE A 114 19.01 -1.12 1.90
C ILE A 114 20.24 -1.84 1.33
N GLY A 115 20.37 -1.87 0.00
CA GLY A 115 21.45 -2.52 -0.71
C GLY A 115 21.57 -4.00 -0.33
N ALA A 116 22.80 -4.44 -0.05
CA ALA A 116 23.09 -5.83 0.31
C ALA A 116 22.29 -6.35 1.53
N ARG A 117 21.78 -5.46 2.40
CA ARG A 117 20.96 -5.85 3.54
C ARG A 117 19.63 -6.49 3.16
N ASN A 118 19.10 -6.20 1.96
CA ASN A 118 17.90 -6.91 1.47
C ASN A 118 18.11 -8.42 1.37
N GLU A 119 19.37 -8.88 1.25
CA GLU A 119 19.72 -10.30 1.17
C GLU A 119 20.15 -10.89 2.53
N GLU A 120 20.24 -10.08 3.59
CA GLU A 120 20.64 -10.58 4.91
C GLU A 120 19.54 -11.49 5.51
N PRO A 121 19.90 -12.64 6.10
CA PRO A 121 18.95 -13.48 6.80
C PRO A 121 18.19 -12.72 7.89
N GLY A 122 16.85 -12.82 7.89
CA GLY A 122 16.01 -12.10 8.85
C GLY A 122 15.63 -10.67 8.42
N CYS A 123 16.26 -10.10 7.39
CA CYS A 123 15.93 -8.78 6.85
C CYS A 123 14.85 -8.87 5.74
N GLY A 124 13.65 -9.28 6.14
CA GLY A 124 12.49 -9.42 5.25
C GLY A 124 11.21 -9.61 6.05
N LEU A 125 10.05 -9.53 5.38
CA LEU A 125 8.76 -9.60 6.09
C LEU A 125 8.66 -10.97 6.74
N PRO A 126 8.54 -11.09 8.08
CA PRO A 126 8.54 -12.38 8.74
C PRO A 126 7.53 -13.31 8.08
N VAL A 127 7.96 -14.53 7.73
CA VAL A 127 7.11 -15.50 7.03
C VAL A 127 5.91 -15.96 7.87
N SER A 128 5.96 -15.69 9.18
CA SER A 128 4.84 -15.86 10.09
C SER A 128 3.71 -14.86 9.83
N GLU A 129 3.99 -13.66 9.29
CA GLU A 129 2.95 -12.69 8.96
C GLU A 129 2.29 -13.07 7.64
N LEU A 130 0.96 -13.20 7.67
CA LEU A 130 0.15 -13.50 6.50
C LEU A 130 -0.14 -12.20 5.74
N THR A 131 0.02 -12.23 4.42
CA THR A 131 -0.20 -11.07 3.57
C THR A 131 -1.65 -10.98 3.09
N LEU A 132 -2.08 -9.78 2.70
CA LEU A 132 -3.37 -9.56 2.05
C LEU A 132 -3.51 -10.46 0.81
N ALA A 133 -2.43 -10.60 0.04
CA ALA A 133 -2.42 -11.48 -1.14
C ALA A 133 -2.71 -12.93 -0.77
N GLN A 134 -2.17 -13.46 0.34
CA GLN A 134 -2.49 -14.82 0.80
C GLN A 134 -3.99 -14.94 1.16
N HIS A 135 -4.52 -13.98 1.91
CA HIS A 135 -5.95 -13.98 2.27
C HIS A 135 -6.87 -13.91 1.04
N LEU A 136 -6.54 -13.08 0.05
CA LEU A 136 -7.33 -12.93 -1.17
C LEU A 136 -7.19 -14.15 -2.10
N HIS A 137 -5.98 -14.70 -2.23
CA HIS A 137 -5.76 -15.95 -2.96
C HIS A 137 -6.59 -17.09 -2.38
N ASP A 138 -6.58 -17.27 -1.05
CA ASP A 138 -7.42 -18.26 -0.34
C ASP A 138 -8.92 -17.99 -0.50
N ALA A 139 -9.31 -16.72 -0.68
CA ALA A 139 -10.69 -16.32 -0.99
C ALA A 139 -11.07 -16.47 -2.47
N GLY A 140 -10.17 -17.05 -3.28
CA GLY A 140 -10.40 -17.37 -4.68
C GLY A 140 -10.00 -16.28 -5.67
N TYR A 141 -9.23 -15.27 -5.28
CA TYR A 141 -8.72 -14.25 -6.21
C TYR A 141 -7.53 -14.79 -7.02
N THR A 142 -7.28 -14.21 -8.19
CA THR A 142 -5.94 -14.24 -8.79
C THR A 142 -5.14 -13.04 -8.31
N THR A 143 -3.90 -13.23 -7.87
CA THR A 143 -3.11 -12.17 -7.21
C THR A 143 -1.86 -11.79 -8.01
N GLY A 144 -1.69 -10.50 -8.31
CA GLY A 144 -0.56 -9.96 -9.06
C GLY A 144 0.18 -8.88 -8.26
N LEU A 145 1.51 -8.96 -8.22
CA LEU A 145 2.37 -7.87 -7.79
C LEU A 145 3.16 -7.34 -8.98
N ILE A 146 3.11 -6.04 -9.21
CA ILE A 146 3.87 -5.40 -10.27
C ILE A 146 4.64 -4.22 -9.71
N GLY A 147 5.96 -4.24 -9.81
CA GLY A 147 6.86 -3.17 -9.36
C GLY A 147 7.65 -3.50 -8.10
N LYS A 148 7.82 -2.50 -7.24
CA LYS A 148 8.69 -2.55 -6.06
C LYS A 148 8.09 -3.43 -4.95
N TRP A 149 8.83 -4.46 -4.54
CA TRP A 149 8.47 -5.27 -3.38
C TRP A 149 8.97 -4.69 -2.06
N HIS A 150 10.30 -4.60 -1.91
CA HIS A 150 11.00 -4.06 -0.74
C HIS A 150 10.63 -4.71 0.60
N LEU A 151 10.22 -5.99 0.59
CA LEU A 151 9.88 -6.75 1.81
C LEU A 151 10.78 -7.99 1.99
N GLY A 152 12.00 -7.92 1.46
CA GLY A 152 13.05 -8.94 1.55
C GLY A 152 13.48 -9.43 0.15
N GLY A 153 14.79 -9.52 -0.07
CA GLY A 153 15.41 -9.92 -1.35
C GLY A 153 15.62 -11.42 -1.50
N SER A 154 15.64 -12.17 -0.40
CA SER A 154 15.90 -13.60 -0.44
C SER A 154 14.66 -14.47 -0.71
N ALA A 155 14.91 -15.72 -1.13
CA ALA A 155 13.87 -16.65 -1.57
C ALA A 155 12.66 -16.83 -0.61
N PRO A 156 12.81 -16.90 0.73
CA PRO A 156 11.68 -17.01 1.65
C PRO A 156 10.70 -15.82 1.60
N TYR A 157 11.20 -14.64 1.22
CA TYR A 157 10.44 -13.39 1.22
C TYR A 157 9.91 -13.02 -0.16
N HIS A 158 10.28 -13.77 -1.20
CA HIS A 158 9.89 -13.53 -2.59
C HIS A 158 8.36 -13.46 -2.77
N PRO A 159 7.80 -12.53 -3.56
CA PRO A 159 6.35 -12.34 -3.72
C PRO A 159 5.55 -13.62 -4.00
N LEU A 160 6.07 -14.50 -4.87
CA LEU A 160 5.45 -15.80 -5.18
C LEU A 160 5.30 -16.76 -3.98
N ARG A 161 6.03 -16.54 -2.89
CA ARG A 161 5.87 -17.29 -1.63
C ARG A 161 4.98 -16.57 -0.63
N ARG A 162 4.54 -15.35 -0.97
CA ARG A 162 3.79 -14.42 -0.12
C ARG A 162 2.40 -14.14 -0.69
N GLY A 163 1.84 -15.12 -1.39
CA GLY A 163 0.45 -15.12 -1.85
C GLY A 163 0.21 -14.46 -3.20
N PHE A 164 1.25 -14.08 -3.94
CA PHE A 164 1.11 -13.59 -5.31
C PHE A 164 1.27 -14.72 -6.33
N ASP A 165 0.30 -14.87 -7.23
CA ASP A 165 0.36 -15.81 -8.36
C ASP A 165 1.32 -15.32 -9.44
N GLU A 166 1.36 -14.00 -9.65
CA GLU A 166 2.21 -13.35 -10.66
C GLU A 166 3.05 -12.24 -10.04
N PHE A 167 4.29 -12.13 -10.51
CA PHE A 167 5.20 -11.07 -10.13
C PHE A 167 5.95 -10.55 -11.37
N PHE A 168 5.99 -9.23 -11.53
CA PHE A 168 6.95 -8.56 -12.39
C PHE A 168 7.50 -7.33 -11.68
N GLY A 169 8.81 -7.22 -11.49
CA GLY A 169 9.39 -6.07 -10.80
C GLY A 169 10.69 -6.42 -10.10
N PHE A 170 11.00 -5.75 -8.99
CA PHE A 170 12.28 -5.91 -8.30
C PHE A 170 12.09 -5.98 -6.79
N LEU A 171 13.08 -6.52 -6.08
CA LEU A 171 12.91 -6.93 -4.68
C LEU A 171 13.39 -5.88 -3.66
N HIS A 172 14.31 -4.99 -4.04
CA HIS A 172 14.98 -4.06 -3.12
C HIS A 172 14.32 -2.66 -3.07
N GLU A 173 15.01 -1.69 -2.48
CA GLU A 173 14.50 -0.34 -2.18
C GLU A 173 14.26 0.57 -3.37
N GLY A 174 14.81 0.27 -4.54
CA GLY A 174 14.72 1.12 -5.72
C GLY A 174 15.38 0.44 -6.91
N HIS A 175 15.24 1.05 -8.08
CA HIS A 175 15.83 0.59 -9.34
C HIS A 175 15.98 1.81 -10.26
N PHE A 176 16.98 1.83 -11.12
CA PHE A 176 17.03 2.82 -12.21
C PHE A 176 15.83 2.63 -13.14
N TYR A 177 15.26 3.72 -13.64
CA TYR A 177 14.18 3.66 -14.62
C TYR A 177 14.67 3.30 -16.01
N VAL A 178 15.92 3.68 -16.32
CA VAL A 178 16.64 3.30 -17.53
C VAL A 178 18.10 3.06 -17.13
N ALA A 179 18.65 1.93 -17.51
CA ALA A 179 20.05 1.60 -17.26
C ALA A 179 21.01 2.48 -18.10
N PRO A 180 22.30 2.60 -17.72
CA PRO A 180 23.31 3.21 -18.58
C PRO A 180 23.29 2.61 -20.00
N PRO A 181 23.40 3.43 -21.07
CA PRO A 181 23.85 4.82 -21.06
C PRO A 181 22.71 5.86 -20.98
N TYR A 182 21.58 5.54 -20.33
CA TYR A 182 20.49 6.49 -20.02
C TYR A 182 19.88 7.13 -21.26
N ARG A 183 19.55 6.31 -22.28
CA ARG A 183 18.98 6.82 -23.53
C ARG A 183 17.57 7.37 -23.30
N GLN A 184 17.25 8.47 -23.99
CA GLN A 184 15.91 9.09 -24.02
C GLN A 184 15.40 9.61 -22.66
N VAL A 185 16.31 9.84 -21.71
CA VAL A 185 16.00 10.41 -20.41
C VAL A 185 16.98 11.53 -20.07
N THR A 186 16.48 12.55 -19.37
CA THR A 186 17.33 13.43 -18.56
C THR A 186 17.52 12.77 -17.20
N THR A 187 18.78 12.49 -16.84
CA THR A 187 19.15 11.74 -15.63
C THR A 187 19.94 12.63 -14.69
N MET A 188 19.47 12.76 -13.44
CA MET A 188 20.18 13.46 -12.37
C MET A 188 20.60 12.47 -11.28
N LEU A 189 21.91 12.37 -11.03
CA LEU A 189 22.48 11.46 -10.04
C LEU A 189 23.25 12.22 -8.96
N ARG A 190 23.10 11.79 -7.71
CA ARG A 190 23.83 12.34 -6.56
C ARG A 190 25.29 11.89 -6.58
N ARG A 191 26.19 12.78 -6.16
CA ARG A 191 27.63 12.52 -6.03
C ARG A 191 28.19 13.18 -4.77
N LYS A 192 29.16 12.54 -4.12
CA LYS A 192 29.99 13.18 -3.07
C LYS A 192 30.89 14.27 -3.64
N ALA A 193 31.44 14.04 -4.83
CA ALA A 193 32.31 14.95 -5.56
C ALA A 193 31.96 14.95 -7.05
N LEU A 194 31.97 16.13 -7.68
CA LEU A 194 31.75 16.27 -9.13
C LEU A 194 33.00 15.84 -9.92
N PRO A 195 32.87 15.51 -11.22
CA PRO A 195 34.01 15.11 -12.05
C PRO A 195 35.15 16.13 -12.13
N ASP A 196 34.82 17.42 -12.01
CA ASP A 196 35.76 18.54 -11.99
C ASP A 196 36.27 18.91 -10.59
N GLY A 197 35.85 18.17 -9.55
CA GLY A 197 36.16 18.46 -8.15
C GLY A 197 35.34 19.60 -7.53
N GLY A 198 34.41 20.20 -8.28
CA GLY A 198 33.55 21.29 -7.82
C GLY A 198 32.37 20.86 -6.93
N GLN A 199 31.53 21.83 -6.59
CA GLN A 199 30.24 21.63 -5.91
C GLN A 199 29.09 22.23 -6.75
N GLY A 200 27.87 21.73 -6.56
CA GLY A 200 26.67 22.23 -7.25
C GLY A 200 26.14 21.22 -8.25
N ARG A 201 26.11 21.60 -9.53
CA ARG A 201 25.67 20.75 -10.65
C ARG A 201 26.75 20.71 -11.73
N TRP A 202 27.10 19.52 -12.19
CA TRP A 202 27.89 19.27 -13.39
C TRP A 202 26.98 18.66 -14.45
N ILE A 203 27.06 19.15 -15.69
CA ILE A 203 26.12 18.79 -16.77
C ILE A 203 26.91 18.35 -17.99
N ASP A 204 26.57 17.18 -18.53
CA ASP A 204 27.08 16.65 -19.79
C ASP A 204 25.91 16.05 -20.60
N GLY A 205 25.45 16.80 -21.60
CA GLY A 205 24.22 16.49 -22.33
C GLY A 205 23.02 16.35 -21.39
N ASN A 206 22.40 15.16 -21.40
CA ASN A 206 21.24 14.82 -20.58
C ASN A 206 21.61 14.22 -19.20
N LEU A 207 22.91 14.11 -18.89
CA LEU A 207 23.40 13.61 -17.61
C LEU A 207 23.78 14.78 -16.70
N ILE A 208 23.20 14.80 -15.50
CA ILE A 208 23.47 15.80 -14.48
C ILE A 208 24.00 15.10 -13.24
N TYR A 209 25.16 15.54 -12.75
CA TYR A 209 25.64 15.19 -11.42
C TYR A 209 25.41 16.33 -10.45
N THR A 210 25.05 16.00 -9.21
CA THR A 210 24.81 17.00 -8.18
C THR A 210 25.33 16.59 -6.82
N THR A 211 25.89 17.57 -6.08
CA THR A 211 26.42 17.36 -4.72
C THR A 211 25.45 17.79 -3.61
N HIS A 212 24.20 18.16 -3.94
CA HIS A 212 23.29 18.77 -2.96
C HIS A 212 22.97 17.84 -1.77
N MET A 213 22.97 16.52 -1.97
CA MET A 213 22.80 15.53 -0.91
C MET A 213 24.10 15.07 -0.24
N ARG A 214 25.26 15.43 -0.78
CA ARG A 214 26.60 15.12 -0.23
C ARG A 214 26.90 13.62 -0.05
N HIS A 215 26.20 12.77 -0.80
CA HIS A 215 26.50 11.35 -0.92
C HIS A 215 26.31 10.91 -2.37
N ASP A 216 26.81 9.73 -2.70
CA ASP A 216 26.64 9.17 -4.04
C ASP A 216 25.25 8.55 -4.18
N GLU A 217 24.76 8.47 -5.42
CA GLU A 217 23.56 7.72 -5.76
C GLU A 217 23.71 6.27 -5.29
N PRO A 218 22.70 5.70 -4.60
CA PRO A 218 22.71 4.29 -4.26
C PRO A 218 22.85 3.41 -5.50
N ALA A 219 23.56 2.29 -5.36
CA ALA A 219 23.71 1.30 -6.41
C ALA A 219 22.45 0.43 -6.49
N TYR A 220 21.31 1.02 -6.83
CA TYR A 220 19.98 0.39 -6.76
C TYR A 220 19.86 -0.94 -7.52
N ASP A 221 20.56 -1.09 -8.64
CA ASP A 221 20.47 -2.28 -9.49
C ASP A 221 21.46 -3.39 -9.04
N ALA A 222 22.32 -3.12 -8.06
CA ALA A 222 23.32 -4.07 -7.60
C ALA A 222 22.65 -5.28 -6.90
N ASN A 223 22.73 -6.45 -7.54
CA ASN A 223 22.04 -7.68 -7.12
C ASN A 223 20.51 -7.54 -7.03
N ASN A 224 19.93 -6.62 -7.80
CA ASN A 224 18.51 -6.35 -7.80
C ASN A 224 17.96 -6.34 -9.24
N PRO A 225 17.98 -7.49 -9.95
CA PRO A 225 17.46 -7.55 -11.31
C PRO A 225 15.94 -7.32 -11.34
N ILE A 226 15.42 -6.87 -12.47
CA ILE A 226 14.01 -7.03 -12.78
C ILE A 226 13.72 -8.52 -12.95
N LEU A 227 12.69 -9.00 -12.27
CA LEU A 227 12.23 -10.39 -12.26
C LEU A 227 10.87 -10.48 -12.93
N ARG A 228 10.66 -11.55 -13.69
CA ARG A 228 9.34 -12.05 -14.09
C ARG A 228 9.15 -13.42 -13.45
N GLY A 229 8.14 -13.54 -12.60
CA GLY A 229 8.04 -14.66 -11.68
C GLY A 229 9.29 -14.71 -10.80
N GLY A 230 10.09 -15.78 -10.91
CA GLY A 230 11.38 -15.89 -10.22
C GLY A 230 12.61 -15.75 -11.13
N GLN A 231 12.43 -15.34 -12.39
CA GLN A 231 13.51 -15.32 -13.38
C GLN A 231 13.91 -13.88 -13.74
N PRO A 232 15.21 -13.55 -13.73
CA PRO A 232 15.70 -12.27 -14.24
C PRO A 232 15.33 -12.04 -15.70
N VAL A 233 14.96 -10.80 -16.03
CA VAL A 233 14.69 -10.36 -17.39
C VAL A 233 15.44 -9.07 -17.69
N GLU A 234 15.78 -8.87 -18.95
CA GLU A 234 16.36 -7.62 -19.44
C GLU A 234 15.22 -6.71 -19.92
N GLU A 235 14.85 -5.73 -19.09
CA GLU A 235 13.82 -4.73 -19.44
C GLU A 235 14.47 -3.53 -20.15
N GLN A 236 13.87 -3.11 -21.26
CA GLN A 236 14.41 -2.06 -22.14
C GLN A 236 13.54 -0.80 -22.13
N GLU A 237 12.26 -0.92 -21.78
CA GLU A 237 11.37 0.22 -21.64
C GLU A 237 11.68 0.98 -20.36
N TYR A 238 11.30 2.26 -20.32
CA TYR A 238 11.34 3.05 -19.10
C TYR A 238 10.50 2.34 -18.03
N LEU A 239 11.06 2.13 -16.84
CA LEU A 239 10.48 1.20 -15.86
C LEU A 239 9.01 1.50 -15.51
N THR A 240 8.61 2.76 -15.36
CA THR A 240 7.19 3.11 -15.11
C THR A 240 6.27 2.64 -16.25
N ASP A 241 6.73 2.74 -17.50
CA ASP A 241 5.98 2.28 -18.67
C ASP A 241 5.90 0.75 -18.68
N ALA A 242 7.03 0.07 -18.41
CA ALA A 242 7.07 -1.39 -18.30
C ALA A 242 6.13 -1.93 -17.21
N LEU A 243 6.16 -1.35 -16.01
CA LEU A 243 5.25 -1.73 -14.92
C LEU A 243 3.78 -1.52 -15.32
N THR A 244 3.48 -0.45 -16.06
CA THR A 244 2.13 -0.15 -16.55
C THR A 244 1.69 -1.15 -17.62
N ARG A 245 2.58 -1.50 -18.56
CA ARG A 245 2.35 -2.50 -19.60
C ARG A 245 1.95 -3.84 -18.97
N GLU A 246 2.69 -4.29 -17.96
CA GLU A 246 2.41 -5.54 -17.26
C GLU A 246 1.10 -5.49 -16.48
N ALA A 247 0.76 -4.35 -15.86
CA ALA A 247 -0.51 -4.17 -15.16
C ALA A 247 -1.72 -4.24 -16.10
N VAL A 248 -1.64 -3.54 -17.23
CA VAL A 248 -2.66 -3.58 -18.27
C VAL A 248 -2.83 -4.99 -18.84
N ASP A 249 -1.72 -5.70 -19.09
CA ASP A 249 -1.75 -7.09 -19.55
C ASP A 249 -2.36 -8.04 -18.51
N PHE A 250 -2.00 -7.90 -17.23
CA PHE A 250 -2.57 -8.66 -16.12
C PHE A 250 -4.10 -8.51 -16.05
N ILE A 251 -4.60 -7.29 -16.10
CA ILE A 251 -6.05 -7.01 -16.06
C ILE A 251 -6.75 -7.67 -17.26
N LYS A 252 -6.20 -7.54 -18.47
CA LYS A 252 -6.76 -8.13 -19.69
C LYS A 252 -6.82 -9.66 -19.63
N ARG A 253 -5.77 -10.31 -19.10
CA ARG A 253 -5.72 -11.77 -18.96
C ARG A 253 -6.69 -12.31 -17.90
N HIS A 254 -6.91 -11.56 -16.82
CA HIS A 254 -7.69 -12.02 -15.66
C HIS A 254 -9.11 -11.46 -15.54
N GLN A 255 -9.60 -10.75 -16.56
CA GLN A 255 -10.93 -10.11 -16.56
C GLN A 255 -12.15 -11.04 -16.32
N ARG A 256 -11.97 -12.36 -16.26
CA ARG A 256 -13.06 -13.35 -16.06
C ARG A 256 -13.17 -13.88 -14.62
N LYS A 257 -12.29 -13.46 -13.72
CA LYS A 257 -12.20 -13.91 -12.34
C LYS A 257 -11.82 -12.71 -11.46
N PRO A 258 -12.31 -12.58 -10.22
CA PRO A 258 -11.85 -11.52 -9.33
C PRO A 258 -10.33 -11.58 -9.16
N PHE A 259 -9.69 -10.42 -9.25
CA PHE A 259 -8.25 -10.30 -9.07
C PHE A 259 -7.87 -9.25 -8.04
N PHE A 260 -6.70 -9.45 -7.43
CA PHE A 260 -6.01 -8.46 -6.63
C PHE A 260 -4.75 -8.04 -7.37
N LEU A 261 -4.66 -6.77 -7.74
CA LEU A 261 -3.47 -6.18 -8.35
C LEU A 261 -2.85 -5.17 -7.38
N TYR A 262 -1.64 -5.47 -6.92
CA TYR A 262 -0.79 -4.52 -6.22
C TYR A 262 0.25 -3.95 -7.19
N LEU A 263 -0.05 -2.77 -7.72
CA LEU A 263 0.81 -2.05 -8.64
C LEU A 263 1.61 -0.99 -7.88
N ALA A 264 2.84 -1.36 -7.56
CA ALA A 264 3.75 -0.60 -6.72
C ALA A 264 4.83 0.05 -7.56
N TYR A 265 4.55 1.24 -8.09
CA TYR A 265 5.55 2.03 -8.79
C TYR A 265 6.73 2.34 -7.87
N ASN A 266 7.93 2.40 -8.44
CA ASN A 266 9.07 3.05 -7.81
C ASN A 266 9.08 4.56 -8.09
N ALA A 267 8.32 5.04 -9.08
CA ALA A 267 8.08 6.45 -9.27
C ALA A 267 7.26 7.04 -8.10
N VAL A 268 7.65 8.19 -7.56
CA VAL A 268 8.63 9.17 -8.06
C VAL A 268 9.98 9.17 -7.30
N HIS A 269 10.35 8.05 -6.68
CA HIS A 269 11.60 7.86 -5.94
C HIS A 269 12.85 8.06 -6.82
N SER A 270 13.99 8.38 -6.18
CA SER A 270 15.31 8.42 -6.83
C SER A 270 15.70 7.06 -7.47
N PRO A 271 16.57 7.05 -8.50
CA PRO A 271 17.24 8.20 -9.11
C PRO A 271 16.30 9.01 -9.99
N LEU A 272 16.55 10.31 -10.12
CA LEU A 272 15.71 11.18 -10.95
C LEU A 272 16.01 10.98 -12.43
N GLN A 273 15.08 10.35 -13.15
CA GLN A 273 15.18 10.08 -14.58
C GLN A 273 13.86 10.43 -15.27
N GLY A 274 13.80 11.57 -15.97
CA GLY A 274 12.61 12.02 -16.69
C GLY A 274 12.76 11.74 -18.19
N THR A 275 11.79 11.07 -18.82
CA THR A 275 11.87 10.80 -20.27
C THR A 275 11.73 12.09 -21.07
N ASP A 276 12.36 12.13 -22.25
CA ASP A 276 12.37 13.32 -23.11
C ASP A 276 10.94 13.83 -23.42
N ARG A 277 9.97 12.91 -23.58
CA ARG A 277 8.55 13.23 -23.79
C ARG A 277 7.99 14.09 -22.64
N TYR A 278 8.18 13.66 -21.40
CA TYR A 278 7.63 14.39 -20.25
C TYR A 278 8.49 15.60 -19.89
N MET A 279 9.81 15.54 -20.10
CA MET A 279 10.67 16.72 -19.97
C MET A 279 10.22 17.86 -20.90
N ALA A 280 9.77 17.53 -22.12
CA ALA A 280 9.16 18.50 -23.04
C ALA A 280 7.78 18.98 -22.55
N ARG A 281 6.93 18.08 -22.03
CA ARG A 281 5.59 18.43 -21.47
C ARG A 281 5.67 19.45 -20.34
N PHE A 282 6.75 19.42 -19.54
CA PHE A 282 6.97 20.32 -18.42
C PHE A 282 8.06 21.37 -18.69
N GLY A 283 8.29 21.72 -19.96
CA GLY A 283 9.32 22.68 -20.37
C GLY A 283 9.22 24.08 -19.73
N GLN A 284 8.03 24.44 -19.22
CA GLN A 284 7.78 25.69 -18.48
C GLN A 284 8.37 25.73 -17.06
N ILE A 285 8.80 24.59 -16.50
CA ILE A 285 9.41 24.54 -15.17
C ILE A 285 10.91 24.78 -15.30
N ASP A 286 11.40 25.99 -14.99
CA ASP A 286 12.81 26.36 -15.25
C ASP A 286 13.84 25.51 -14.48
N ASP A 287 13.59 25.21 -13.21
CA ASP A 287 14.52 24.37 -12.44
C ASP A 287 14.46 22.92 -12.92
N VAL A 288 15.57 22.45 -13.48
CA VAL A 288 15.68 21.10 -14.05
C VAL A 288 15.46 19.98 -13.02
N HIS A 289 15.80 20.20 -11.75
CA HIS A 289 15.54 19.21 -10.69
C HIS A 289 14.03 19.01 -10.52
N ARG A 290 13.28 20.11 -10.36
CA ARG A 290 11.81 20.09 -10.32
C ARG A 290 11.18 19.59 -11.61
N ARG A 291 11.76 19.94 -12.77
CA ARG A 291 11.26 19.48 -14.08
C ARG A 291 11.37 17.96 -14.25
N ILE A 292 12.49 17.35 -13.82
CA ILE A 292 12.65 15.89 -13.86
C ILE A 292 11.62 15.22 -12.93
N PHE A 293 11.44 15.73 -11.72
CA PHE A 293 10.40 15.24 -10.82
C PHE A 293 9.00 15.32 -11.46
N ALA A 294 8.65 16.48 -12.03
CA ALA A 294 7.37 16.67 -12.72
C ALA A 294 7.22 15.72 -13.91
N ALA A 295 8.30 15.46 -14.65
CA ALA A 295 8.30 14.52 -15.75
C ALA A 295 8.00 13.08 -15.29
N MET A 296 8.57 12.66 -14.16
CA MET A 296 8.29 11.35 -13.57
C MET A 296 6.85 11.25 -13.04
N LEU A 297 6.36 12.28 -12.34
CA LEU A 297 4.98 12.32 -11.83
C LEU A 297 3.95 12.33 -12.98
N GLY A 298 4.20 13.12 -14.03
CA GLY A 298 3.35 13.11 -15.22
C GLY A 298 3.33 11.76 -15.92
N ASN A 299 4.41 10.98 -15.85
CA ASN A 299 4.40 9.61 -16.34
C ASN A 299 3.51 8.70 -15.48
N VAL A 300 3.64 8.76 -14.15
CA VAL A 300 2.76 8.00 -13.24
C VAL A 300 1.30 8.34 -13.48
N ASP A 301 0.96 9.61 -13.71
CA ASP A 301 -0.42 10.02 -14.00
C ASP A 301 -0.95 9.39 -15.30
N ASP A 302 -0.23 9.52 -16.43
CA ASP A 302 -0.61 8.88 -17.70
C ASP A 302 -0.72 7.34 -17.54
N SER A 303 0.17 6.74 -16.75
CA SER A 303 0.16 5.32 -16.41
C SER A 303 -1.07 4.88 -15.61
N VAL A 304 -1.45 5.64 -14.57
CA VAL A 304 -2.71 5.44 -13.85
C VAL A 304 -3.89 5.57 -14.82
N GLY A 305 -3.85 6.55 -15.73
CA GLY A 305 -4.82 6.71 -16.80
C GLY A 305 -4.99 5.45 -17.65
N ALA A 306 -3.88 4.79 -18.02
CA ALA A 306 -3.91 3.56 -18.80
C ALA A 306 -4.56 2.38 -18.05
N VAL A 307 -4.30 2.25 -16.74
CA VAL A 307 -4.93 1.24 -15.88
C VAL A 307 -6.44 1.48 -15.78
N LEU A 308 -6.85 2.71 -15.46
CA LEU A 308 -8.27 3.07 -15.37
C LEU A 308 -9.01 2.89 -16.70
N ALA A 309 -8.37 3.29 -17.81
CA ALA A 309 -8.91 3.07 -19.16
C ALA A 309 -9.08 1.58 -19.45
N THR A 310 -8.09 0.75 -19.09
CA THR A 310 -8.18 -0.71 -19.29
C THR A 310 -9.34 -1.32 -18.50
N LEU A 311 -9.52 -0.94 -17.23
CA LEU A 311 -10.68 -1.40 -16.43
C LEU A 311 -12.01 -1.01 -17.08
N ARG A 312 -12.09 0.17 -17.71
CA ARG A 312 -13.29 0.60 -18.43
C ARG A 312 -13.50 -0.19 -19.72
N GLU A 313 -12.46 -0.37 -20.52
CA GLU A 313 -12.49 -1.11 -21.79
C GLU A 313 -12.86 -2.58 -21.59
N THR A 314 -12.45 -3.19 -20.47
CA THR A 314 -12.80 -4.57 -20.11
C THR A 314 -14.14 -4.69 -19.36
N GLY A 315 -14.83 -3.57 -19.10
CA GLY A 315 -16.12 -3.56 -18.40
C GLY A 315 -16.04 -3.86 -16.90
N LEU A 316 -14.87 -3.68 -16.29
CA LEU A 316 -14.60 -3.98 -14.88
C LEU A 316 -14.67 -2.75 -13.96
N GLU A 317 -14.67 -1.53 -14.52
CA GLU A 317 -14.55 -0.26 -13.78
C GLU A 317 -15.60 -0.11 -12.67
N ASP A 318 -16.84 -0.53 -12.90
CA ASP A 318 -17.91 -0.41 -11.91
C ASP A 318 -17.78 -1.40 -10.74
N ASN A 319 -17.18 -2.56 -10.97
CA ASN A 319 -16.96 -3.61 -9.97
C ASN A 319 -15.47 -3.80 -9.60
N THR A 320 -14.75 -2.68 -9.46
CA THR A 320 -13.37 -2.67 -8.99
C THR A 320 -13.21 -1.66 -7.86
N LEU A 321 -12.71 -2.12 -6.71
CA LEU A 321 -12.27 -1.28 -5.60
C LEU A 321 -10.82 -0.85 -5.87
N ILE A 322 -10.61 0.45 -6.07
CA ILE A 322 -9.32 1.05 -6.41
C ILE A 322 -8.87 1.94 -5.26
N PHE A 323 -7.67 1.70 -4.75
CA PHE A 323 -6.97 2.62 -3.86
C PHE A 323 -5.80 3.26 -4.60
N PHE A 324 -5.58 4.55 -4.37
CA PHE A 324 -4.34 5.24 -4.74
C PHE A 324 -3.74 5.91 -3.52
N LEU A 325 -2.44 5.70 -3.29
CA LEU A 325 -1.69 6.34 -2.21
C LEU A 325 -0.18 6.39 -2.47
N SER A 326 0.55 7.14 -1.64
CA SER A 326 2.02 7.05 -1.52
C SER A 326 2.42 6.13 -0.37
N ASP A 327 3.58 5.50 -0.43
CA ASP A 327 4.09 4.66 0.66
C ASP A 327 4.63 5.46 1.85
N ASN A 328 5.06 6.70 1.64
CA ASN A 328 5.39 7.67 2.68
C ASN A 328 5.29 9.10 2.13
N GLY A 329 5.48 10.09 3.01
CA GLY A 329 5.62 11.47 2.60
C GLY A 329 6.85 11.71 1.72
N GLY A 330 6.82 12.74 0.89
CA GLY A 330 7.88 12.99 -0.09
C GLY A 330 9.17 13.52 0.54
N PRO A 331 10.37 13.16 0.04
CA PRO A 331 11.64 13.69 0.51
C PRO A 331 11.93 15.05 -0.17
N THR A 332 11.32 16.12 0.37
CA THR A 332 11.37 17.49 -0.18
C THR A 332 12.78 17.97 -0.54
N ARG A 333 13.75 17.71 0.34
CA ARG A 333 15.15 18.11 0.13
C ARG A 333 15.85 17.34 -0.98
N GLU A 334 15.47 16.07 -1.16
CA GLU A 334 16.10 15.15 -2.11
C GLU A 334 15.52 15.25 -3.51
N LEU A 335 14.20 15.33 -3.64
CA LEU A 335 13.50 15.16 -4.91
C LEU A 335 12.68 16.37 -5.34
N THR A 336 12.70 17.47 -4.57
CA THR A 336 11.80 18.64 -4.73
C THR A 336 10.32 18.34 -4.51
N SER A 337 9.99 17.15 -4.01
CA SER A 337 8.62 16.76 -3.70
C SER A 337 8.00 17.68 -2.64
N SER A 338 6.76 18.08 -2.80
CA SER A 338 6.04 19.01 -1.93
C SER A 338 5.15 18.24 -0.97
N ASN A 339 5.36 18.44 0.33
CA ASN A 339 4.43 18.00 1.36
C ASN A 339 3.47 19.10 1.84
N LEU A 340 3.52 20.29 1.22
CA LEU A 340 2.70 21.41 1.66
C LEU A 340 1.20 21.04 1.71
N PRO A 341 0.46 21.52 2.72
CA PRO A 341 0.89 22.44 3.79
C PRO A 341 1.53 21.73 5.00
N LEU A 342 1.80 20.42 4.91
CA LEU A 342 2.28 19.62 6.03
C LEU A 342 3.76 19.89 6.32
N ARG A 343 4.14 19.77 7.59
CA ARG A 343 5.53 19.90 8.05
C ARG A 343 6.28 18.58 7.93
N GLY A 344 7.56 18.66 7.60
CA GLY A 344 8.45 17.50 7.54
C GLY A 344 8.41 16.75 6.21
N GLU A 345 9.19 15.68 6.14
CA GLU A 345 9.40 14.89 4.94
C GLU A 345 9.62 13.41 5.26
N LYS A 346 9.90 12.59 4.23
CA LYS A 346 10.29 11.18 4.39
C LYS A 346 11.27 10.99 5.56
N GLY A 347 10.94 10.10 6.47
CA GLY A 347 11.70 9.78 7.68
C GLY A 347 11.33 10.59 8.93
N ASP A 348 10.43 11.57 8.84
CA ASP A 348 9.91 12.31 9.98
C ASP A 348 8.57 11.76 10.48
N VAL A 349 8.29 11.94 11.77
CA VAL A 349 6.95 11.68 12.35
C VAL A 349 6.03 12.91 12.35
N TYR A 350 6.49 14.04 11.80
CA TYR A 350 5.62 15.16 11.42
C TYR A 350 4.65 14.74 10.31
N GLU A 351 3.54 15.46 10.13
CA GLU A 351 2.47 15.12 9.18
C GLU A 351 2.99 14.86 7.78
N GLY A 352 3.96 15.66 7.29
CA GLY A 352 4.54 15.53 5.97
C GLY A 352 5.40 14.29 5.74
N GLY A 353 5.69 13.50 6.77
CA GLY A 353 6.37 12.20 6.64
C GLY A 353 5.42 10.99 6.63
N ILE A 354 4.26 11.10 7.28
CA ILE A 354 3.34 9.97 7.54
C ILE A 354 1.93 10.14 6.97
N ARG A 355 1.52 11.35 6.59
CA ARG A 355 0.25 11.64 5.93
C ARG A 355 0.50 11.82 4.44
N VAL A 356 -0.25 11.08 3.63
CA VAL A 356 -0.01 10.92 2.19
C VAL A 356 -1.24 11.29 1.38
N PRO A 357 -1.12 11.59 0.08
CA PRO A 357 -2.28 11.59 -0.79
C PRO A 357 -2.91 10.20 -0.73
N PHE A 358 -4.20 10.13 -0.44
CA PHE A 358 -4.91 8.87 -0.28
C PHE A 358 -6.36 9.04 -0.78
N MET A 359 -6.78 8.12 -1.64
CA MET A 359 -8.07 8.15 -2.31
C MET A 359 -8.55 6.73 -2.57
N VAL A 360 -9.86 6.56 -2.60
CA VAL A 360 -10.53 5.29 -2.90
C VAL A 360 -11.66 5.51 -3.89
N GLN A 361 -11.85 4.57 -4.81
CA GLN A 361 -12.94 4.58 -5.77
C GLN A 361 -13.52 3.18 -5.90
N TRP A 362 -14.85 3.09 -5.93
CA TRP A 362 -15.58 1.91 -6.37
C TRP A 362 -16.90 2.37 -6.96
N LYS A 363 -16.96 2.60 -8.27
CA LYS A 363 -18.07 3.36 -8.90
C LYS A 363 -19.44 2.72 -8.71
N GLY A 364 -19.51 1.39 -8.67
CA GLY A 364 -20.76 0.65 -8.42
C GLY A 364 -21.24 0.65 -6.97
N CYS A 365 -20.44 1.15 -6.01
CA CYS A 365 -20.74 1.03 -4.57
C CYS A 365 -20.57 2.35 -3.79
N LEU A 366 -19.45 3.05 -3.96
CA LEU A 366 -19.10 4.23 -3.18
C LEU A 366 -19.63 5.52 -3.82
N PRO A 367 -19.95 6.55 -3.01
CA PRO A 367 -20.33 7.85 -3.53
C PRO A 367 -19.17 8.53 -4.27
N LYS A 368 -19.51 9.34 -5.28
CA LYS A 368 -18.55 10.10 -6.09
C LYS A 368 -18.27 11.49 -5.51
N GLY A 369 -17.03 11.94 -5.66
CA GLY A 369 -16.60 13.31 -5.38
C GLY A 369 -16.70 13.70 -3.90
N GLN A 370 -16.65 12.75 -2.98
CA GLN A 370 -16.71 13.04 -1.55
C GLN A 370 -15.33 13.31 -0.96
N ILE A 371 -15.33 14.09 0.13
CA ILE A 371 -14.15 14.33 0.96
C ILE A 371 -14.42 13.65 2.31
N TYR A 372 -13.47 12.82 2.75
CA TYR A 372 -13.52 12.17 4.06
C TYR A 372 -12.41 12.72 4.94
N GLU A 373 -12.78 13.31 6.08
CA GLU A 373 -11.87 14.11 6.91
C GLU A 373 -11.33 13.39 8.14
N LYS A 374 -11.98 12.30 8.55
CA LYS A 374 -11.51 11.52 9.71
C LYS A 374 -10.30 10.66 9.33
N PRO A 375 -9.40 10.36 10.29
CA PRO A 375 -8.21 9.59 10.02
C PRO A 375 -8.52 8.19 9.52
N VAL A 376 -7.82 7.82 8.44
CA VAL A 376 -7.71 6.45 7.94
C VAL A 376 -6.23 6.12 7.81
N ILE A 377 -5.86 4.85 7.81
CA ILE A 377 -4.47 4.40 7.71
C ILE A 377 -4.35 3.29 6.67
N SER A 378 -3.18 3.11 6.06
CA SER A 378 -2.93 2.09 5.03
C SER A 378 -3.24 0.65 5.47
N LEU A 379 -3.31 0.38 6.79
CA LEU A 379 -3.78 -0.90 7.35
C LEU A 379 -5.23 -1.19 6.99
N ASP A 380 -6.04 -0.15 6.81
CA ASP A 380 -7.46 -0.27 6.51
C ASP A 380 -7.71 -0.79 5.10
N ILE A 381 -6.73 -0.64 4.19
CA ILE A 381 -6.78 -1.28 2.86
C ILE A 381 -6.90 -2.78 3.04
N PHE A 382 -6.11 -3.37 3.95
CA PHE A 382 -6.19 -4.80 4.26
C PHE A 382 -7.57 -5.17 4.82
N GLY A 383 -8.02 -4.46 5.86
CA GLY A 383 -9.30 -4.74 6.53
C GLY A 383 -10.49 -4.66 5.58
N THR A 384 -10.54 -3.58 4.79
CA THR A 384 -11.58 -3.33 3.79
C THR A 384 -11.52 -4.36 2.66
N ALA A 385 -10.35 -4.62 2.08
CA ALA A 385 -10.17 -5.60 1.00
C ALA A 385 -10.58 -7.01 1.43
N ALA A 386 -10.16 -7.44 2.64
CA ALA A 386 -10.55 -8.74 3.18
C ALA A 386 -12.06 -8.83 3.42
N ALA A 387 -12.68 -7.77 3.96
CA ALA A 387 -14.12 -7.73 4.21
C ALA A 387 -14.94 -7.84 2.91
N VAL A 388 -14.65 -7.03 1.90
CA VAL A 388 -15.38 -7.04 0.62
C VAL A 388 -15.14 -8.32 -0.18
N ALA A 389 -13.98 -8.96 -0.02
CA ALA A 389 -13.70 -10.26 -0.60
C ALA A 389 -14.36 -11.42 0.18
N GLY A 390 -14.86 -11.19 1.39
CA GLY A 390 -15.28 -12.26 2.30
C GLY A 390 -14.12 -13.19 2.67
N ALA A 391 -12.89 -12.68 2.69
CA ALA A 391 -11.69 -13.43 3.01
C ALA A 391 -11.59 -13.65 4.53
N PRO A 392 -11.39 -14.90 5.01
CA PRO A 392 -11.33 -15.18 6.42
C PRO A 392 -10.08 -14.57 7.06
N LEU A 393 -10.28 -13.86 8.17
CA LEU A 393 -9.19 -13.30 8.98
C LEU A 393 -8.80 -14.23 10.13
N PRO A 394 -7.51 -14.24 10.54
CA PRO A 394 -7.04 -15.16 11.56
C PRO A 394 -7.49 -14.69 12.96
N LYS A 395 -8.26 -15.54 13.66
CA LYS A 395 -8.78 -15.22 15.02
C LYS A 395 -7.68 -14.98 16.06
N ASN A 396 -6.57 -15.71 15.96
CA ASN A 396 -5.46 -15.66 16.94
C ASN A 396 -4.38 -14.63 16.57
N ARG A 397 -4.59 -13.86 15.49
CA ARG A 397 -3.66 -12.84 15.04
C ARG A 397 -4.46 -11.65 14.49
N PRO A 398 -5.11 -10.87 15.37
CA PRO A 398 -5.96 -9.77 14.94
C PRO A 398 -5.17 -8.77 14.11
N ILE A 399 -5.80 -8.24 13.07
CA ILE A 399 -5.27 -7.08 12.34
C ILE A 399 -5.57 -5.80 13.13
N ASP A 400 -4.83 -4.74 12.84
CA ASP A 400 -5.03 -3.41 13.42
C ASP A 400 -5.87 -2.50 12.50
N GLY A 401 -5.89 -2.78 11.19
CA GLY A 401 -6.74 -2.07 10.23
C GLY A 401 -8.21 -2.46 10.35
N VAL A 402 -9.10 -1.54 9.98
CA VAL A 402 -10.56 -1.74 10.00
C VAL A 402 -11.15 -1.83 8.59
N ASP A 403 -12.38 -2.34 8.49
CA ASP A 403 -13.19 -2.21 7.29
C ASP A 403 -13.76 -0.78 7.20
N LEU A 404 -13.40 -0.06 6.14
CA LEU A 404 -13.86 1.30 5.91
C LEU A 404 -15.26 1.37 5.30
N MET A 405 -15.80 0.30 4.70
CA MET A 405 -17.06 0.38 3.95
C MET A 405 -18.23 0.99 4.72
N PRO A 406 -18.47 0.66 6.01
CA PRO A 406 -19.55 1.31 6.78
C PRO A 406 -19.34 2.82 6.97
N TYR A 407 -18.10 3.28 7.05
CA TYR A 407 -17.77 4.70 7.22
C TYR A 407 -17.89 5.47 5.91
N LEU A 408 -17.46 4.86 4.81
CA LEU A 408 -17.44 5.47 3.47
C LEU A 408 -18.82 5.51 2.81
N SER A 409 -19.70 4.56 3.15
CA SER A 409 -21.11 4.54 2.72
C SER A 409 -22.01 5.48 3.54
N GLY A 410 -21.51 5.96 4.69
CA GLY A 410 -22.26 6.81 5.63
C GLY A 410 -23.11 6.03 6.64
N GLU A 411 -23.05 4.71 6.67
CA GLU A 411 -23.72 3.87 7.69
C GLU A 411 -23.18 4.11 9.10
N ASN A 412 -21.88 4.42 9.22
CA ASN A 412 -21.20 4.74 10.46
C ASN A 412 -20.56 6.13 10.42
N ALA A 413 -21.17 7.09 11.11
CA ALA A 413 -20.64 8.45 11.27
C ALA A 413 -19.58 8.59 12.38
N GLY A 414 -19.09 7.50 12.97
CA GLY A 414 -18.03 7.49 13.97
C GLY A 414 -16.62 7.70 13.40
N TRP A 415 -15.61 7.52 14.24
CA TRP A 415 -14.20 7.50 13.83
C TRP A 415 -13.80 6.05 13.53
N PRO A 416 -13.09 5.75 12.42
CA PRO A 416 -12.62 4.40 12.15
C PRO A 416 -11.62 3.90 13.19
N HIS A 417 -10.89 4.82 13.82
CA HIS A 417 -9.83 4.54 14.78
C HIS A 417 -9.95 5.41 16.03
N ASP A 418 -9.77 4.80 17.19
CA ASP A 418 -9.62 5.52 18.46
C ASP A 418 -8.26 6.25 18.52
N MET A 419 -7.24 5.65 17.92
CA MET A 419 -5.89 6.21 17.84
C MET A 419 -5.11 5.68 16.65
N LEU A 420 -4.08 6.43 16.23
CA LEU A 420 -3.04 5.97 15.31
C LEU A 420 -1.67 6.06 15.98
N PHE A 421 -0.75 5.15 15.63
CA PHE A 421 0.53 4.96 16.32
C PHE A 421 1.71 4.87 15.35
N TRP A 422 2.84 5.49 15.74
CA TRP A 422 4.11 5.39 15.02
C TRP A 422 5.29 5.21 15.98
N ARG A 423 6.20 4.30 15.59
CA ARG A 423 7.53 4.15 16.18
C ARG A 423 8.54 3.77 15.09
N MET A 424 9.61 4.54 15.02
CA MET A 424 10.78 4.30 14.17
C MET A 424 12.02 4.61 15.00
N ASN A 425 12.45 3.64 15.82
CA ASN A 425 13.40 3.86 16.91
C ASN A 425 12.92 4.96 17.87
N GLN A 426 13.72 6.01 18.10
CA GLN A 426 13.40 7.12 19.01
C GLN A 426 12.41 8.14 18.43
N ARG A 427 12.10 8.07 17.13
CA ARG A 427 11.08 8.92 16.49
C ARG A 427 9.72 8.25 16.65
N THR A 428 8.82 8.93 17.32
CA THR A 428 7.58 8.33 17.81
C THR A 428 6.45 9.33 17.78
N ALA A 429 5.24 8.88 17.42
CA ALA A 429 4.05 9.70 17.48
C ALA A 429 2.81 8.87 17.84
N VAL A 430 1.80 9.55 18.37
CA VAL A 430 0.44 9.03 18.51
C VAL A 430 -0.55 10.13 18.14
N ARG A 431 -1.63 9.76 17.46
CA ARG A 431 -2.77 10.65 17.18
C ARG A 431 -4.02 10.09 17.84
N VAL A 432 -4.73 10.92 18.61
CA VAL A 432 -6.02 10.59 19.25
C VAL A 432 -7.00 11.71 18.91
N GLY A 433 -8.00 11.41 18.07
CA GLY A 433 -8.88 12.44 17.52
C GLY A 433 -8.09 13.48 16.72
N HIS A 434 -8.14 14.74 17.16
CA HIS A 434 -7.36 15.83 16.56
C HIS A 434 -5.99 16.03 17.20
N TRP A 435 -5.78 15.54 18.42
CA TRP A 435 -4.52 15.70 19.14
C TRP A 435 -3.44 14.77 18.61
N LYS A 436 -2.25 15.33 18.39
CA LYS A 436 -1.06 14.58 18.00
C LYS A 436 0.08 14.88 18.96
N LEU A 437 0.65 13.83 19.53
CA LEU A 437 1.85 13.88 20.35
C LEU A 437 3.00 13.28 19.55
N LEU A 438 4.15 13.94 19.50
CA LEU A 438 5.33 13.41 18.82
C LEU A 438 6.65 13.83 19.46
N ARG A 439 7.71 13.10 19.14
CA ARG A 439 9.12 13.52 19.25
C ARG A 439 9.87 13.00 18.03
N ASN A 440 10.79 13.80 17.49
CA ASN A 440 11.48 13.50 16.24
C ASN A 440 13.01 13.70 16.31
N PRO A 441 13.73 13.08 17.28
CA PRO A 441 15.16 13.32 17.48
C PRO A 441 16.01 13.05 16.23
N GLY A 442 17.05 13.86 16.05
CA GLY A 442 18.01 13.76 14.94
C GLY A 442 17.55 14.41 13.63
N ARG A 443 16.24 14.59 13.43
CA ARG A 443 15.65 15.34 12.30
C ARG A 443 14.75 16.51 12.74
N GLY A 444 14.44 16.57 14.03
CA GLY A 444 13.70 17.61 14.72
C GLY A 444 13.93 17.49 16.23
N ASP A 445 12.92 17.85 17.01
CA ASP A 445 13.05 17.97 18.46
C ASP A 445 13.06 16.61 19.17
N ALA A 446 13.97 16.48 20.14
CA ALA A 446 14.07 15.27 20.97
C ALA A 446 13.04 15.24 22.11
N GLU A 447 12.43 16.39 22.41
CA GLU A 447 11.39 16.53 23.43
C GLU A 447 10.00 16.20 22.85
N TRP A 448 9.04 15.98 23.76
CA TRP A 448 7.67 15.70 23.38
C TRP A 448 6.92 16.99 23.09
N HIS A 449 6.37 17.11 21.88
CA HIS A 449 5.51 18.22 21.47
C HIS A 449 4.07 17.74 21.26
N LEU A 450 3.11 18.63 21.52
CA LEU A 450 1.69 18.35 21.43
C LEU A 450 1.02 19.36 20.49
N TYR A 451 0.36 18.86 19.44
CA TYR A 451 -0.32 19.68 18.44
C TYR A 451 -1.81 19.32 18.38
N ASP A 452 -2.65 20.31 18.08
CA ASP A 452 -4.05 20.08 17.72
C ASP A 452 -4.22 20.24 16.20
N LEU A 453 -4.41 19.13 15.49
CA LEU A 453 -4.50 19.13 14.03
C LEU A 453 -5.84 19.65 13.51
N ALA A 454 -6.79 20.02 14.39
CA ALA A 454 -8.04 20.66 13.97
C ALA A 454 -7.79 22.06 13.41
N ASP A 455 -6.82 22.79 13.96
CA ASP A 455 -6.47 24.17 13.58
C ASP A 455 -4.99 24.37 13.26
N ASP A 456 -4.09 23.43 13.61
CA ASP A 456 -2.66 23.49 13.30
C ASP A 456 -2.18 22.26 12.51
N LEU A 457 -2.59 22.19 11.24
CA LEU A 457 -2.18 21.11 10.32
C LEU A 457 -0.65 21.11 10.04
N ALA A 458 0.01 22.25 10.20
CA ALA A 458 1.43 22.43 9.93
C ALA A 458 2.31 22.18 11.16
N GLU A 459 1.74 21.84 12.31
CA GLU A 459 2.46 21.53 13.55
C GLU A 459 3.45 22.65 13.93
N GLN A 460 2.97 23.89 13.89
CA GLN A 460 3.73 25.10 14.20
C GLN A 460 3.58 25.56 15.65
N ASP A 461 2.45 25.25 16.29
CA ASP A 461 2.08 25.71 17.62
C ASP A 461 2.14 24.56 18.64
N ASP A 462 3.27 24.43 19.34
CA ASP A 462 3.41 23.41 20.38
C ASP A 462 2.61 23.79 21.64
N ARG A 463 1.54 23.04 21.90
CA ARG A 463 0.60 23.23 23.00
C ARG A 463 0.95 22.41 24.25
N ALA A 464 2.12 21.79 24.31
CA ALA A 464 2.50 20.89 25.40
C ALA A 464 2.53 21.59 26.77
N GLN A 465 3.06 22.82 26.85
CA GLN A 465 3.14 23.58 28.11
C GLN A 465 1.76 24.04 28.59
N GLU A 466 0.87 24.40 27.66
CA GLU A 466 -0.48 24.89 27.95
C GLU A 466 -1.45 23.76 28.29
N ASN A 467 -1.18 22.53 27.84
CA ASN A 467 -2.05 21.37 28.00
C ASN A 467 -1.33 20.17 28.65
N PRO A 468 -0.80 20.30 29.88
CA PRO A 468 0.01 19.25 30.52
C PRO A 468 -0.78 17.96 30.78
N ASP A 469 -2.08 18.05 31.05
CA ASP A 469 -2.93 16.87 31.27
C ASP A 469 -3.11 16.07 29.98
N LYS A 470 -3.37 16.76 28.85
CA LYS A 470 -3.51 16.13 27.52
C LYS A 470 -2.18 15.54 27.05
N LEU A 471 -1.07 16.23 27.31
CA LEU A 471 0.28 15.72 27.08
C LEU A 471 0.51 14.40 27.85
N GLY A 472 0.18 14.38 29.15
CA GLY A 472 0.30 13.19 29.99
C GLY A 472 -0.63 12.04 29.57
N GLU A 473 -1.84 12.35 29.13
CA GLU A 473 -2.78 11.37 28.55
C GLU A 473 -2.20 10.70 27.30
N LEU A 474 -1.81 11.47 26.28
CA LEU A 474 -1.30 10.90 25.02
C LEU A 474 0.02 10.15 25.23
N LYS A 475 0.88 10.57 26.17
CA LYS A 475 2.09 9.81 26.55
C LYS A 475 1.71 8.41 27.04
N ARG A 476 0.73 8.30 27.94
CA ARG A 476 0.25 7.00 28.44
C ARG A 476 -0.38 6.15 27.33
N VAL A 477 -1.14 6.76 26.41
CA VAL A 477 -1.70 6.03 25.25
C VAL A 477 -0.57 5.47 24.37
N TRP A 478 0.43 6.28 24.06
CA TRP A 478 1.59 5.83 23.28
C TRP A 478 2.36 4.72 24.01
N GLU A 479 2.64 4.88 25.31
CA GLU A 479 3.34 3.89 26.12
C GLU A 479 2.60 2.55 26.19
N ALA A 480 1.26 2.58 26.37
CA ALA A 480 0.43 1.38 26.42
C ALA A 480 0.41 0.62 25.08
N MET A 481 0.41 1.33 23.95
CA MET A 481 0.54 0.70 22.64
C MET A 481 1.95 0.17 22.41
N ASN A 482 2.96 0.96 22.75
CA ASN A 482 4.37 0.60 22.60
C ASN A 482 4.74 -0.66 23.40
N ALA A 483 4.13 -0.86 24.58
CA ALA A 483 4.33 -2.06 25.40
C ALA A 483 3.86 -3.36 24.74
N GLN A 484 3.03 -3.29 23.68
CA GLN A 484 2.60 -4.45 22.90
C GLN A 484 3.49 -4.72 21.68
N MET A 485 4.47 -3.86 21.43
CA MET A 485 5.40 -3.96 20.29
C MET A 485 6.65 -4.75 20.69
N VAL A 486 7.27 -5.41 19.72
CA VAL A 486 8.52 -6.16 19.93
C VAL A 486 9.72 -5.32 19.54
N GLU A 487 10.92 -5.68 19.98
CA GLU A 487 12.15 -5.01 19.52
C GLU A 487 12.35 -5.14 18.00
N PRO A 488 13.03 -4.17 17.35
CA PRO A 488 13.35 -4.26 15.93
C PRO A 488 14.11 -5.55 15.59
N ALA A 489 13.70 -6.19 14.49
CA ALA A 489 14.32 -7.42 14.00
C ALA A 489 15.74 -7.19 13.44
N TRP A 490 16.05 -5.96 13.03
CA TRP A 490 17.40 -5.51 12.66
C TRP A 490 17.62 -4.06 13.08
N GLN A 491 18.89 -3.64 13.10
CA GLN A 491 19.28 -2.27 13.39
C GLN A 491 19.27 -1.42 12.12
N PRO A 492 19.00 -0.11 12.18
CA PRO A 492 19.07 0.76 11.01
C PRO A 492 20.48 0.80 10.43
N THR A 493 20.60 1.02 9.12
CA THR A 493 21.90 1.25 8.48
C THR A 493 22.43 2.60 8.95
N LYS A 494 23.71 2.67 9.35
CA LYS A 494 24.35 3.90 9.82
C LYS A 494 24.60 4.90 8.70
#